data_AF-A0A0L7LIL1-F1
#
_entry.id   AF-A0A0L7LIL1-F1
#
_cell.length_a   1.000
_cell.length_b   1.000
_cell.length_c   1.000
_cell.angle_alpha   90.00
_cell.angle_beta   90.00
_cell.angle_gamma   90.00
#
_symmetry.space_group_name_H-M   'P 1'
#
loop_
_entity.id
_entity.type
_entity.pdbx_description
1 polymer ?
#
loop_
_entity_poly.entity_id
_entity_poly.type
_entity_poly.pdbx_seq_one_letter_code
_entity_poly.pdbx_strand_id
1 'polypeptide(L)'
;MSLIHTISPLLGSSPLGILLHALINQYLADSYCLTLVLEQPIDFKINIIYTYVTPNNETLDELTDQLFEVSEKGCSDYIVYMSDPQKFMAAFDQVSRRGNTRRSNRKIIILPYSTADSYVNQSLGLFSMKESTFVANMLLILPAQQEEKTCELYDLVTHEFVSLDNDQPLYLDQWDSCTQKFIKNVNLFPHDLKNLNGRIVRVACFTYKPYSLLDLDTALVKDQWGEIFENGTGIGILGGVVVDRADMGISALYSWYEEYVHLDFSAAAIRSAVTCIAPSPRQVN
;
A
#
# COMPACT_ATOMS: atom_id res chain seq x y z
N MET A 1 -16.35 38.11 12.88
CA MET A 1 -17.10 38.47 11.66
C MET A 1 -16.72 37.41 10.63
N SER A 2 -17.53 36.36 10.56
CA SER A 2 -17.24 35.14 9.80
C SER A 2 -17.60 35.38 8.32
N LEU A 3 -16.62 35.28 7.43
CA LEU A 3 -16.84 35.34 5.99
C LEU A 3 -17.22 33.93 5.51
N ILE A 4 -18.52 33.73 5.36
CA ILE A 4 -19.08 32.58 4.65
C ILE A 4 -18.88 32.87 3.16
N HIS A 5 -17.89 32.22 2.53
CA HIS A 5 -17.81 32.17 1.08
C HIS A 5 -18.85 31.17 0.56
N THR A 6 -20.02 31.69 0.20
CA THR A 6 -20.95 31.00 -0.71
C THR A 6 -20.37 31.04 -2.12
N ILE A 7 -19.77 29.93 -2.57
CA ILE A 7 -19.37 29.77 -3.97
C ILE A 7 -20.59 29.26 -4.76
N SER A 8 -20.95 30.04 -5.77
CA SER A 8 -21.99 29.80 -6.78
C SER A 8 -21.75 28.52 -7.58
N PRO A 9 -22.80 27.75 -7.94
CA PRO A 9 -22.67 26.58 -8.80
C PRO A 9 -22.58 27.00 -10.28
N LEU A 10 -21.79 26.26 -11.08
CA LEU A 10 -21.61 26.33 -12.55
C LEU A 10 -20.39 27.14 -13.06
N LEU A 11 -19.19 26.64 -12.82
CA LEU A 11 -18.12 26.64 -13.84
C LEU A 11 -17.79 25.17 -14.15
N GLY A 12 -17.59 24.84 -15.42
CA GLY A 12 -17.43 23.46 -15.89
C GLY A 12 -16.24 22.76 -15.22
N SER A 13 -16.50 21.63 -14.55
CA SER A 13 -15.45 20.74 -14.04
C SER A 13 -14.51 20.34 -15.16
N SER A 14 -13.20 20.42 -14.93
CA SER A 14 -12.19 19.96 -15.89
C SER A 14 -12.44 18.48 -16.27
N PRO A 15 -12.00 18.03 -17.46
CA PRO A 15 -12.13 16.62 -17.84
C PRO A 15 -11.60 15.66 -16.76
N LEU A 16 -10.44 15.98 -16.17
CA LEU A 16 -9.87 15.23 -15.05
C LEU A 16 -10.79 15.23 -13.81
N GLY A 17 -11.43 16.35 -13.48
CA GLY A 17 -12.40 16.44 -12.38
C GLY A 17 -13.65 15.57 -12.61
N ILE A 18 -14.12 15.47 -13.85
CA ILE A 18 -15.25 14.61 -14.23
C ILE A 18 -14.85 13.13 -14.10
N LEU A 19 -13.69 12.76 -14.64
CA LEU A 19 -13.13 11.41 -14.49
C LEU A 19 -12.98 11.04 -13.01
N LEU A 20 -12.41 11.93 -12.20
CA LEU A 20 -12.23 11.70 -10.77
C LEU A 20 -13.55 11.49 -10.04
N HIS A 21 -14.58 12.28 -10.37
CA HIS A 21 -15.92 12.09 -9.82
C HIS A 21 -16.49 10.71 -10.18
N ALA A 22 -16.32 10.25 -11.42
CA ALA A 22 -16.75 8.92 -11.85
C ALA A 22 -16.01 7.80 -11.08
N LEU A 23 -14.68 7.92 -10.94
CA LEU A 23 -13.85 6.96 -10.20
C LEU A 23 -14.24 6.89 -8.72
N ILE A 24 -14.46 8.04 -8.08
CA ILE A 24 -14.85 8.08 -6.67
C ILE A 24 -16.20 7.38 -6.46
N ASN A 25 -17.21 7.72 -7.26
CA ASN A 25 -18.54 7.13 -7.12
C ASN A 25 -18.55 5.63 -7.39
N GLN A 26 -17.74 5.16 -8.34
CA GLN A 26 -17.73 3.75 -8.73
C GLN A 26 -16.85 2.88 -7.83
N TYR A 27 -15.70 3.37 -7.37
CA TYR A 27 -14.68 2.54 -6.72
C TYR A 27 -14.31 2.95 -5.29
N LEU A 28 -14.66 4.17 -4.88
CA LEU A 28 -14.33 4.72 -3.55
C LEU A 28 -15.57 5.08 -2.72
N ALA A 29 -16.79 4.83 -3.22
CA ALA A 29 -18.03 5.10 -2.50
C ALA A 29 -18.11 4.37 -1.14
N ASP A 30 -17.54 3.17 -1.06
CA ASP A 30 -17.50 2.36 0.17
C ASP A 30 -16.27 2.63 1.05
N SER A 31 -15.40 3.57 0.65
CA SER A 31 -14.25 3.96 1.45
C SER A 31 -14.70 4.67 2.73
N TYR A 32 -14.17 4.24 3.87
CA TYR A 32 -14.46 4.88 5.17
C TYR A 32 -14.06 6.35 5.20
N CYS A 33 -12.86 6.65 4.71
CA CYS A 33 -12.34 7.99 4.56
C CYS A 33 -11.28 8.01 3.44
N LEU A 34 -11.30 9.07 2.63
CA LEU A 34 -10.40 9.30 1.52
C LEU A 34 -9.35 10.37 1.85
N THR A 35 -8.10 10.11 1.58
CA THR A 35 -7.00 11.07 1.73
C THR A 35 -6.65 11.66 0.36
N LEU A 36 -6.73 12.98 0.25
CA LEU A 36 -6.43 13.74 -0.95
C LEU A 36 -5.07 14.41 -0.79
N VAL A 37 -4.05 13.86 -1.44
CA VAL A 37 -2.68 14.40 -1.41
C VAL A 37 -2.50 15.31 -2.62
N LEU A 38 -2.67 16.62 -2.44
CA LEU A 38 -2.80 17.58 -3.53
C LEU A 38 -1.76 18.70 -3.42
N GLU A 39 -0.86 18.80 -4.40
CA GLU A 39 -0.01 20.00 -4.58
C GLU A 39 -0.78 21.19 -5.16
N GLN A 40 -1.80 20.90 -5.98
CA GLN A 40 -2.64 21.91 -6.61
C GLN A 40 -4.12 21.56 -6.40
N PRO A 41 -5.01 22.55 -6.22
CA PRO A 41 -6.43 22.29 -6.07
C PRO A 41 -7.02 21.74 -7.38
N ILE A 42 -7.89 20.73 -7.26
CA ILE A 42 -8.71 20.21 -8.37
C ILE A 42 -10.17 20.49 -8.00
N ASP A 43 -10.95 21.01 -8.95
CA ASP A 43 -12.39 21.21 -8.75
C ASP A 43 -13.17 19.93 -9.11
N PHE A 44 -13.72 19.27 -8.09
CA PHE A 44 -14.57 18.10 -8.23
C PHE A 44 -15.49 17.97 -7.02
N LYS A 45 -16.60 17.26 -7.20
CA LYS A 45 -17.56 16.99 -6.13
C LYS A 45 -17.26 15.66 -5.46
N ILE A 46 -17.17 15.67 -4.15
CA ILE A 46 -16.94 14.48 -3.32
C ILE A 46 -18.09 14.35 -2.33
N ASN A 47 -18.74 13.18 -2.33
CA ASN A 47 -19.85 12.87 -1.43
C ASN A 47 -19.46 11.84 -0.34
N ILE A 48 -18.16 11.58 -0.17
CA ILE A 48 -17.62 10.71 0.89
C ILE A 48 -16.81 11.54 1.88
N ILE A 49 -16.52 10.98 3.05
CA ILE A 49 -15.65 11.63 4.04
C ILE A 49 -14.23 11.68 3.48
N TYR A 50 -13.60 12.84 3.53
CA TYR A 50 -12.24 13.01 3.06
C TYR A 50 -11.42 13.96 3.94
N THR A 51 -10.11 13.87 3.80
CA THR A 51 -9.13 14.80 4.37
C THR A 51 -8.11 15.20 3.31
N TYR A 52 -7.48 16.36 3.46
CA TYR A 52 -6.42 16.83 2.57
C TYR A 52 -5.07 16.72 3.25
N VAL A 53 -4.04 16.45 2.42
CA VAL A 53 -2.62 16.58 2.73
C VAL A 53 -2.03 17.44 1.63
N THR A 54 -1.38 18.54 1.99
CA THR A 54 -0.78 19.46 1.02
C THR A 54 0.74 19.36 1.10
N PRO A 55 1.38 18.59 0.20
CA PRO A 55 2.83 18.43 0.18
C PRO A 55 3.51 19.71 -0.35
N ASN A 56 3.78 20.70 0.51
CA ASN A 56 4.33 21.99 0.11
C ASN A 56 5.86 22.03 0.14
N ASN A 57 6.61 21.68 -0.93
CA ASN A 57 8.10 21.71 -0.92
C ASN A 57 8.74 21.04 0.34
N GLU A 58 7.98 20.19 1.02
CA GLU A 58 8.32 19.61 2.32
C GLU A 58 9.35 18.50 2.12
N THR A 59 10.05 18.10 3.17
CA THR A 59 10.94 16.93 3.16
C THR A 59 10.13 15.62 3.05
N LEU A 60 10.80 14.49 2.85
CA LEU A 60 10.15 13.17 2.89
C LEU A 60 9.54 12.90 4.29
N ASP A 61 10.25 13.31 5.34
CA ASP A 61 9.85 13.07 6.73
C ASP A 61 8.57 13.85 7.09
N GLU A 62 8.48 15.12 6.67
CA GLU A 62 7.28 15.94 6.89
C GLU A 62 6.04 15.36 6.19
N LEU A 63 6.18 14.92 4.93
CA LEU A 63 5.10 14.24 4.23
C LEU A 63 4.71 12.94 4.93
N THR A 64 5.69 12.19 5.42
CA THR A 64 5.48 10.95 6.16
C THR A 64 4.69 11.20 7.44
N ASP A 65 5.03 12.23 8.21
CA ASP A 65 4.32 12.56 9.45
C ASP A 65 2.88 13.03 9.19
N GLN A 66 2.65 13.82 8.13
CA GLN A 66 1.29 14.21 7.73
C GLN A 66 0.45 13.01 7.30
N LEU A 67 1.01 12.13 6.47
CA LEU A 67 0.34 10.91 6.03
C LEU A 67 0.10 9.94 7.20
N PHE A 68 1.01 9.90 8.17
CA PHE A 68 0.86 9.11 9.39
C PHE A 68 -0.33 9.58 10.22
N GLU A 69 -0.46 10.89 10.45
CA GLU A 69 -1.55 11.46 11.24
C GLU A 69 -2.93 11.14 10.64
N VAL A 70 -3.09 11.26 9.32
CA VAL A 70 -4.36 10.95 8.65
C VAL A 70 -4.62 9.44 8.60
N SER A 71 -3.58 8.62 8.46
CA SER A 71 -3.69 7.16 8.48
C SER A 71 -4.16 6.66 9.84
N GLU A 72 -3.66 7.22 10.95
CA GLU A 72 -4.09 6.86 12.31
C GLU A 72 -5.55 7.26 12.62
N LYS A 73 -6.12 8.18 11.83
CA LYS A 73 -7.56 8.50 11.86
C LYS A 73 -8.42 7.57 10.99
N GLY A 74 -7.80 6.59 10.31
CA GLY A 74 -8.48 5.61 9.44
C GLY A 74 -8.56 5.99 7.96
N CYS A 75 -8.07 7.17 7.56
CA CYS A 75 -8.11 7.65 6.17
C CYS A 75 -6.96 7.04 5.35
N SER A 76 -7.25 5.89 4.73
CA SER A 76 -6.24 4.96 4.18
C SER A 76 -6.42 4.62 2.70
N ASP A 77 -7.41 5.20 2.02
CA ASP A 77 -7.48 5.22 0.56
C ASP A 77 -6.98 6.60 0.08
N TYR A 78 -6.25 6.64 -1.03
CA TYR A 78 -5.52 7.84 -1.45
C TYR A 78 -5.85 8.25 -2.89
N ILE A 79 -6.03 9.54 -3.10
CA ILE A 79 -5.89 10.18 -4.42
C ILE A 79 -4.68 11.11 -4.34
N VAL A 80 -3.75 10.95 -5.26
CA VAL A 80 -2.45 11.63 -5.23
C VAL A 80 -2.31 12.47 -6.48
N TYR A 81 -2.11 13.77 -6.29
CA TYR A 81 -1.86 14.74 -7.35
C TYR A 81 -0.59 15.53 -7.01
N MET A 82 0.55 14.97 -7.41
CA MET A 82 1.88 15.44 -7.06
C MET A 82 2.82 15.43 -8.26
N SER A 83 3.74 16.39 -8.28
CA SER A 83 4.83 16.47 -9.25
C SER A 83 5.83 15.32 -9.11
N ASP A 84 6.01 14.80 -7.89
CA ASP A 84 6.85 13.65 -7.58
C ASP A 84 6.03 12.55 -6.84
N PRO A 85 5.37 11.64 -7.57
CA PRO A 85 4.60 10.56 -6.97
C PRO A 85 5.48 9.46 -6.34
N GLN A 86 6.77 9.38 -6.67
CA GLN A 86 7.68 8.40 -6.07
C GLN A 86 7.93 8.73 -4.59
N LYS A 87 8.06 10.02 -4.28
CA LYS A 87 8.14 10.52 -2.91
C LYS A 87 6.93 10.13 -2.08
N PHE A 88 5.71 10.20 -2.65
CA PHE A 88 4.51 9.71 -1.99
C PHE A 88 4.61 8.21 -1.67
N MET A 89 5.03 7.39 -2.63
CA MET A 89 5.15 5.93 -2.42
C MET A 89 6.16 5.60 -1.31
N ALA A 90 7.29 6.30 -1.26
CA ALA A 90 8.29 6.14 -0.20
C ALA A 90 7.75 6.53 1.19
N ALA A 91 7.03 7.65 1.28
CA ALA A 91 6.39 8.07 2.54
C ALA A 91 5.28 7.10 2.96
N PHE A 92 4.48 6.63 2.00
CA PHE A 92 3.39 5.67 2.23
C PHE A 92 3.90 4.34 2.80
N ASP A 93 5.03 3.81 2.33
CA ASP A 93 5.62 2.58 2.88
C ASP A 93 6.01 2.75 4.36
N GLN A 94 6.66 3.88 4.70
CA GLN A 94 7.01 4.17 6.09
C GLN A 94 5.78 4.28 6.99
N VAL A 95 4.73 4.98 6.54
CA VAL A 95 3.45 5.08 7.27
C VAL A 95 2.81 3.72 7.45
N SER A 96 2.85 2.87 6.42
CA SER A 96 2.27 1.53 6.46
C SER A 96 2.94 0.62 7.48
N ARG A 97 4.24 0.80 7.73
CA ARG A 97 5.02 0.02 8.70
C ARG A 97 4.90 0.54 10.13
N ARG A 98 4.78 1.87 10.31
CA ARG A 98 4.72 2.52 11.63
C ARG A 98 3.30 2.62 12.19
N GLY A 99 2.29 2.66 11.33
CA GLY A 99 0.89 2.87 11.71
C GLY A 99 0.30 1.72 12.52
N ASN A 100 -0.49 2.07 13.54
CA ASN A 100 -1.36 1.10 14.21
C ASN A 100 -2.55 0.72 13.31
N THR A 101 -2.93 1.62 12.41
CA THR A 101 -4.00 1.37 11.44
C THR A 101 -3.51 0.48 10.29
N ARG A 102 -3.69 -0.83 10.46
CA ARG A 102 -3.24 -1.85 9.49
C ARG A 102 -4.40 -2.26 8.59
N ARG A 103 -4.29 -1.93 7.30
CA ARG A 103 -5.27 -2.27 6.27
C ARG A 103 -4.53 -2.66 5.00
N SER A 104 -4.77 -3.87 4.50
CA SER A 104 -4.09 -4.42 3.32
C SER A 104 -4.78 -4.09 2.00
N ASN A 105 -6.09 -3.79 2.01
CA ASN A 105 -6.88 -3.52 0.80
C ASN A 105 -7.08 -2.02 0.51
N ARG A 106 -6.02 -1.23 0.71
CA ARG A 106 -6.01 0.22 0.42
C ARG A 106 -6.00 0.46 -1.09
N LYS A 107 -6.73 1.47 -1.55
CA LYS A 107 -6.73 1.92 -2.96
C LYS A 107 -5.92 3.19 -3.11
N ILE A 108 -5.05 3.24 -4.11
CA ILE A 108 -4.24 4.41 -4.45
C ILE A 108 -4.53 4.78 -5.90
N ILE A 109 -4.99 6.01 -6.12
CA ILE A 109 -5.19 6.59 -7.45
C ILE A 109 -4.20 7.74 -7.63
N ILE A 110 -3.36 7.67 -8.66
CA ILE A 110 -2.36 8.69 -8.96
C ILE A 110 -2.80 9.44 -10.21
N LEU A 111 -2.96 10.75 -10.08
CA LEU A 111 -3.45 11.66 -11.11
C LEU A 111 -2.29 12.24 -11.94
N PRO A 112 -2.51 12.58 -13.22
CA PRO A 112 -1.45 13.08 -14.08
C PRO A 112 -1.14 14.54 -13.76
N TYR A 113 0.04 14.81 -13.19
CA TYR A 113 0.49 16.18 -12.91
C TYR A 113 0.98 16.95 -14.14
N SER A 114 1.56 16.23 -15.11
CA SER A 114 2.13 16.82 -16.33
C SER A 114 1.90 15.91 -17.53
N THR A 115 1.81 16.51 -18.71
CA THR A 115 1.71 15.81 -20.00
C THR A 115 3.08 15.54 -20.64
N ALA A 116 4.17 15.95 -20.00
CA ALA A 116 5.51 15.71 -20.51
C ALA A 116 5.89 14.23 -20.40
N ASP A 117 6.50 13.68 -21.46
CA ASP A 117 6.94 12.28 -21.52
C ASP A 117 7.87 11.90 -20.35
N SER A 118 8.66 12.85 -19.85
CA SER A 118 9.52 12.63 -18.66
C SER A 118 8.71 12.28 -17.42
N TYR A 119 7.57 12.96 -17.20
CA TYR A 119 6.69 12.69 -16.05
C TYR A 119 5.94 11.38 -16.24
N VAL A 120 5.46 11.09 -17.46
CA VAL A 120 4.81 9.82 -17.79
C VAL A 120 5.74 8.64 -17.49
N ASN A 121 7.00 8.72 -17.94
CA ASN A 121 8.01 7.71 -17.65
C ASN A 121 8.34 7.59 -16.16
N GLN A 122 8.46 8.72 -15.44
CA GLN A 122 8.65 8.71 -13.98
C GLN A 122 7.49 8.02 -13.25
N SER A 123 6.26 8.27 -13.71
CA SER A 123 5.04 7.73 -13.13
C SER A 123 4.89 6.23 -13.42
N LEU A 124 5.23 5.79 -14.62
CA LEU A 124 5.31 4.36 -14.95
C LEU A 124 6.37 3.64 -14.11
N GLY A 125 7.47 4.32 -13.79
CA GLY A 125 8.52 3.82 -12.90
C GLY A 125 8.05 3.52 -11.47
N LEU A 126 6.86 3.98 -11.05
CA LEU A 126 6.26 3.62 -9.77
C LEU A 126 6.03 2.11 -9.66
N PHE A 127 5.67 1.44 -10.75
CA PHE A 127 5.37 0.00 -10.70
C PHE A 127 6.61 -0.84 -10.40
N SER A 128 7.82 -0.34 -10.71
CA SER A 128 9.08 -1.01 -10.40
C SER A 128 9.63 -0.68 -9.00
N MET A 129 8.92 0.10 -8.20
CA MET A 129 9.31 0.41 -6.83
C MET A 129 9.04 -0.77 -5.90
N LYS A 130 9.92 -0.99 -4.90
CA LYS A 130 9.75 -2.05 -3.89
C LYS A 130 8.40 -1.90 -3.16
N GLU A 131 8.03 -0.66 -2.87
CA GLU A 131 6.82 -0.25 -2.17
C GLU A 131 5.56 -0.71 -2.92
N SER A 132 5.59 -0.70 -4.26
CA SER A 132 4.46 -1.10 -5.11
C SER A 132 4.20 -2.60 -5.06
N THR A 133 5.21 -3.42 -4.75
CA THR A 133 5.06 -4.88 -4.68
C THR A 133 4.08 -5.35 -3.59
N PHE A 134 3.71 -4.50 -2.64
CA PHE A 134 2.76 -4.81 -1.57
C PHE A 134 1.41 -4.09 -1.73
N VAL A 135 1.23 -3.27 -2.77
CA VAL A 135 0.01 -2.50 -3.00
C VAL A 135 -0.79 -3.12 -4.15
N ALA A 136 -1.77 -3.96 -3.84
CA ALA A 136 -2.58 -4.59 -4.87
C ALA A 136 -3.42 -3.60 -5.69
N ASN A 137 -4.00 -2.57 -5.04
CA ASN A 137 -4.96 -1.68 -5.69
C ASN A 137 -4.33 -0.31 -6.00
N MET A 138 -3.50 -0.28 -7.04
CA MET A 138 -2.91 0.95 -7.57
C MET A 138 -3.46 1.26 -8.96
N LEU A 139 -3.88 2.50 -9.18
CA LEU A 139 -4.35 3.00 -10.47
C LEU A 139 -3.60 4.28 -10.82
N LEU A 140 -2.87 4.26 -11.92
CA LEU A 140 -2.21 5.40 -12.51
C LEU A 140 -3.05 5.93 -13.67
N ILE A 141 -3.30 7.23 -13.68
CA ILE A 141 -3.99 7.92 -14.77
C ILE A 141 -2.94 8.70 -15.55
N LEU A 142 -2.85 8.43 -16.86
CA LEU A 142 -1.89 9.08 -17.75
C LEU A 142 -2.62 9.83 -18.86
N PRO A 143 -2.12 10.99 -19.31
CA PRO A 143 -2.67 11.64 -20.48
C PRO A 143 -2.29 10.83 -21.72
N ALA A 144 -3.26 10.44 -22.53
CA ALA A 144 -3.00 9.75 -23.78
C ALA A 144 -2.63 10.76 -24.87
N GLN A 145 -1.58 10.47 -25.66
CA GLN A 145 -1.16 11.35 -26.74
C GLN A 145 -2.15 11.25 -27.92
N GLN A 146 -2.70 12.40 -28.34
CA GLN A 146 -3.56 12.50 -29.51
C GLN A 146 -3.20 13.73 -30.34
N GLU A 147 -3.20 13.59 -31.68
CA GLU A 147 -2.85 14.65 -32.62
C GLU A 147 -3.94 15.74 -32.75
N GLU A 148 -5.20 15.43 -32.41
CA GLU A 148 -6.35 16.35 -32.50
C GLU A 148 -6.87 16.75 -31.11
N LYS A 149 -6.73 18.04 -30.77
CA LYS A 149 -6.90 18.64 -29.42
C LYS A 149 -8.35 18.88 -28.96
N THR A 150 -9.37 18.25 -29.54
CA THR A 150 -10.76 18.56 -29.15
C THR A 150 -11.22 17.82 -27.89
N CYS A 151 -10.68 16.63 -27.65
CA CYS A 151 -11.04 15.77 -26.53
C CYS A 151 -9.76 15.33 -25.81
N GLU A 152 -9.82 15.22 -24.49
CA GLU A 152 -8.77 14.64 -23.68
C GLU A 152 -9.06 13.16 -23.45
N LEU A 153 -8.05 12.33 -23.69
CA LEU A 153 -8.08 10.90 -23.41
C LEU A 153 -7.14 10.61 -22.25
N TYR A 154 -7.59 9.74 -21.34
CA TYR A 154 -6.81 9.33 -20.18
C TYR A 154 -6.66 7.82 -20.16
N ASP A 155 -5.42 7.35 -20.22
CA ASP A 155 -5.08 5.94 -20.07
C ASP A 155 -5.12 5.56 -18.59
N LEU A 156 -5.75 4.42 -18.30
CA LEU A 156 -5.95 3.90 -16.96
C LEU A 156 -5.09 2.65 -16.79
N VAL A 157 -4.02 2.80 -16.02
CA VAL A 157 -2.91 1.84 -15.96
C VAL A 157 -2.76 1.29 -14.55
N THR A 158 -2.54 -0.02 -14.43
CA THR A 158 -2.18 -0.67 -13.16
C THR A 158 -0.93 -1.53 -13.38
N HIS A 159 -0.57 -2.37 -12.42
CA HIS A 159 0.47 -3.39 -12.59
C HIS A 159 -0.11 -4.79 -12.38
N GLU A 160 0.62 -5.81 -12.81
CA GLU A 160 0.23 -7.21 -12.61
C GLU A 160 0.69 -7.72 -11.22
N PHE A 161 -0.10 -7.41 -10.18
CA PHE A 161 0.25 -7.72 -8.77
C PHE A 161 0.58 -9.20 -8.48
N VAL A 162 0.00 -10.13 -9.23
CA VAL A 162 0.18 -11.58 -9.00
C VAL A 162 1.41 -12.14 -9.72
N SER A 163 1.84 -11.52 -10.81
CA SER A 163 2.94 -12.05 -11.62
C SER A 163 4.28 -11.87 -10.92
N LEU A 164 5.25 -12.70 -11.32
CA LEU A 164 6.65 -12.52 -10.92
C LEU A 164 7.24 -11.25 -11.54
N ASP A 165 6.71 -10.85 -12.70
CA ASP A 165 7.07 -9.62 -13.41
C ASP A 165 6.04 -8.51 -13.10
N ASN A 166 5.81 -8.24 -11.81
CA ASN A 166 4.85 -7.23 -11.34
C ASN A 166 5.29 -5.78 -11.61
N ASP A 167 6.48 -5.58 -12.18
CA ASP A 167 7.04 -4.27 -12.51
C ASP A 167 6.48 -3.69 -13.82
N GLN A 168 5.74 -4.48 -14.61
CA GLN A 168 5.27 -4.08 -15.92
C GLN A 168 3.93 -3.34 -15.87
N PRO A 169 3.79 -2.20 -16.58
CA PRO A 169 2.53 -1.47 -16.67
C PRO A 169 1.48 -2.25 -17.48
N LEU A 170 0.29 -2.37 -16.93
CA LEU A 170 -0.89 -2.99 -17.51
C LEU A 170 -1.94 -1.92 -17.84
N TYR A 171 -2.13 -1.65 -19.12
CA TYR A 171 -3.13 -0.70 -19.62
C TYR A 171 -4.52 -1.35 -19.64
N LEU A 172 -5.34 -1.00 -18.65
CA LEU A 172 -6.66 -1.60 -18.47
C LEU A 172 -7.67 -1.02 -19.47
N ASP A 173 -7.83 0.30 -19.42
CA ASP A 173 -8.89 1.03 -20.12
C ASP A 173 -8.43 2.45 -20.48
N GLN A 174 -9.30 3.16 -21.17
CA GLN A 174 -9.13 4.57 -21.48
C GLN A 174 -10.45 5.28 -21.22
N TRP A 175 -10.38 6.51 -20.72
CA TRP A 175 -11.55 7.37 -20.52
C TRP A 175 -11.50 8.55 -21.48
N ASP A 176 -12.65 8.86 -22.08
CA ASP A 176 -12.81 9.91 -23.08
C ASP A 176 -13.61 11.08 -22.52
N SER A 177 -13.04 12.29 -22.55
CA SER A 177 -13.66 13.51 -22.04
C SER A 177 -14.91 13.94 -22.78
N CYS A 178 -15.01 13.66 -24.07
CA CYS A 178 -16.11 14.08 -24.92
C CYS A 178 -17.34 13.19 -24.73
N THR A 179 -17.13 11.88 -24.60
CA THR A 179 -18.22 10.93 -24.32
C THR A 179 -18.48 10.74 -22.83
N GLN A 180 -17.53 11.16 -21.96
CA GLN A 180 -17.51 10.96 -20.52
C GLN A 180 -17.65 9.48 -20.11
N LYS A 181 -17.08 8.58 -20.92
CA LYS A 181 -17.21 7.13 -20.76
C LYS A 181 -15.86 6.43 -20.79
N PHE A 182 -15.82 5.30 -20.10
CA PHE A 182 -14.76 4.31 -20.27
C PHE A 182 -14.98 3.55 -21.58
N ILE A 183 -13.92 3.37 -22.37
CA ILE A 183 -14.00 2.78 -23.70
C ILE A 183 -14.32 1.28 -23.61
N LYS A 184 -13.58 0.54 -22.77
CA LYS A 184 -13.76 -0.91 -22.58
C LYS A 184 -14.70 -1.24 -21.41
N ASN A 185 -14.87 -0.30 -20.48
CA ASN A 185 -15.68 -0.44 -19.27
C ASN A 185 -15.28 -1.66 -18.42
N VAL A 186 -13.97 -1.82 -18.18
CA VAL A 186 -13.41 -2.90 -17.36
C VAL A 186 -13.36 -2.51 -15.87
N ASN A 187 -13.17 -3.50 -14.98
CA ASN A 187 -12.89 -3.23 -13.58
C ASN A 187 -11.47 -2.65 -13.42
N LEU A 188 -11.37 -1.43 -12.90
CA LEU A 188 -10.09 -0.72 -12.73
C LEU A 188 -9.29 -1.15 -11.49
N PHE A 189 -9.90 -1.93 -10.59
CA PHE A 189 -9.23 -2.59 -9.48
C PHE A 189 -9.47 -4.10 -9.56
N PRO A 190 -8.82 -4.79 -10.53
CA PRO A 190 -9.08 -6.19 -10.83
C PRO A 190 -8.52 -7.16 -9.78
N HIS A 191 -7.62 -6.68 -8.91
CA HIS A 191 -6.90 -7.52 -7.97
C HIS A 191 -7.75 -7.89 -6.76
N ASP A 192 -8.12 -9.16 -6.69
CA ASP A 192 -8.85 -9.73 -5.55
C ASP A 192 -7.86 -10.36 -4.56
N LEU A 193 -7.76 -9.78 -3.37
CA LEU A 193 -6.96 -10.34 -2.28
C LEU A 193 -7.51 -11.67 -1.75
N LYS A 194 -8.70 -12.11 -2.17
CA LYS A 194 -9.22 -13.46 -1.88
C LYS A 194 -8.53 -14.55 -2.70
N ASN A 195 -8.01 -14.22 -3.89
CA ASN A 195 -7.33 -15.18 -4.76
C ASN A 195 -6.15 -14.52 -5.49
N LEU A 196 -4.95 -14.80 -5.01
CA LEU A 196 -3.70 -14.27 -5.56
C LEU A 196 -3.17 -15.12 -6.73
N ASN A 197 -4.02 -15.90 -7.43
CA ASN A 197 -3.73 -16.73 -8.61
C ASN A 197 -2.32 -17.38 -8.66
N GLY A 198 -1.87 -17.96 -7.55
CA GLY A 198 -0.59 -18.67 -7.49
C GLY A 198 0.64 -17.80 -7.19
N ARG A 199 0.45 -16.54 -6.75
CA ARG A 199 1.54 -15.69 -6.24
C ARG A 199 2.35 -16.44 -5.18
N ILE A 200 3.67 -16.40 -5.31
CA ILE A 200 4.60 -17.09 -4.40
C ILE A 200 4.53 -16.42 -3.02
N VAL A 201 4.38 -17.24 -1.98
CA VAL A 201 4.49 -16.82 -0.59
C VAL A 201 5.80 -17.37 -0.03
N ARG A 202 6.70 -16.48 0.39
CA ARG A 202 7.98 -16.80 0.99
C ARG A 202 7.81 -16.96 2.49
N VAL A 203 8.17 -18.13 3.02
CA VAL A 203 8.00 -18.43 4.45
C VAL A 203 9.36 -18.54 5.12
N ALA A 204 9.58 -17.76 6.18
CA ALA A 204 10.73 -17.90 7.07
C ALA A 204 10.42 -18.95 8.15
N CYS A 205 11.29 -19.96 8.26
CA CYS A 205 11.17 -21.05 9.22
C CYS A 205 12.57 -21.62 9.54
N PHE A 206 12.70 -22.34 10.66
CA PHE A 206 13.88 -23.15 10.97
C PHE A 206 13.47 -24.47 11.63
N THR A 207 14.38 -25.43 11.71
CA THR A 207 14.13 -26.72 12.36
C THR A 207 14.00 -26.56 13.87
N TYR A 208 12.79 -26.76 14.38
CA TYR A 208 12.46 -26.74 15.81
C TYR A 208 11.62 -27.96 16.17
N LYS A 209 12.26 -29.00 16.72
CA LYS A 209 11.59 -30.27 17.03
C LYS A 209 10.61 -30.12 18.21
N PRO A 210 9.44 -30.78 18.17
CA PRO A 210 8.89 -31.60 17.08
C PRO A 210 8.05 -30.82 16.04
N TYR A 211 8.01 -29.49 16.12
CA TYR A 211 7.07 -28.64 15.37
C TYR A 211 7.44 -28.44 13.90
N SER A 212 8.70 -28.10 13.61
CA SER A 212 9.19 -27.83 12.27
C SER A 212 10.43 -28.69 12.00
N LEU A 213 10.37 -29.56 11.00
CA LEU A 213 11.45 -30.43 10.59
C LEU A 213 11.85 -30.07 9.16
N LEU A 214 12.80 -29.14 9.04
CA LEU A 214 13.45 -28.86 7.77
C LEU A 214 14.69 -29.75 7.68
N ASP A 215 14.91 -30.37 6.53
CA ASP A 215 16.13 -31.16 6.24
C ASP A 215 17.30 -30.21 5.96
N LEU A 216 17.58 -29.35 6.94
CA LEU A 216 18.59 -28.30 6.92
C LEU A 216 19.51 -28.51 8.12
N ASP A 217 20.81 -28.33 7.91
CA ASP A 217 21.78 -28.38 9.00
C ASP A 217 21.53 -27.22 9.98
N THR A 218 21.12 -27.56 11.20
CA THR A 218 20.84 -26.60 12.27
C THR A 218 22.05 -25.75 12.64
N ALA A 219 23.28 -26.23 12.39
CA ALA A 219 24.49 -25.46 12.66
C ALA A 219 24.69 -24.29 11.68
N LEU A 220 24.02 -24.31 10.53
CA LEU A 220 24.08 -23.26 9.52
C LEU A 220 23.05 -22.14 9.76
N VAL A 221 22.02 -22.40 10.57
CA VAL A 221 20.95 -21.44 10.86
C VAL A 221 21.30 -20.63 12.11
N LYS A 222 21.83 -19.43 11.88
CA LYS A 222 22.09 -18.45 12.93
C LYS A 222 20.82 -17.68 13.28
N ASP A 223 20.79 -17.14 14.50
CA ASP A 223 19.81 -16.18 15.00
C ASP A 223 18.34 -16.67 15.08
N GLN A 224 17.99 -17.80 14.45
CA GLN A 224 16.74 -18.57 14.60
C GLN A 224 15.46 -17.71 14.68
N TRP A 225 14.89 -17.52 15.89
CA TRP A 225 13.74 -16.64 16.11
C TRP A 225 14.00 -15.22 15.65
N GLY A 226 15.16 -14.68 16.01
CA GLY A 226 15.61 -13.35 15.64
C GLY A 226 15.25 -12.27 16.65
N GLU A 227 15.52 -11.05 16.25
CA GLU A 227 15.24 -9.82 16.98
C GLU A 227 14.96 -8.71 15.94
N ILE A 228 14.12 -7.75 16.31
CA ILE A 228 13.82 -6.55 15.54
C ILE A 228 14.52 -5.38 16.24
N PHE A 229 15.30 -4.62 15.49
CA PHE A 229 16.04 -3.47 15.99
C PHE A 229 15.23 -2.18 15.82
N GLU A 230 15.51 -1.18 16.64
CA GLU A 230 14.82 0.12 16.62
C GLU A 230 14.92 0.85 15.26
N ASN A 231 15.95 0.54 14.46
CA ASN A 231 16.13 1.11 13.12
C ASN A 231 15.25 0.45 12.04
N GLY A 232 14.31 -0.42 12.42
CA GLY A 232 13.42 -1.12 11.48
C GLY A 232 14.09 -2.26 10.71
N THR A 233 15.28 -2.71 11.13
CA THR A 233 15.94 -3.90 10.58
C THR A 233 15.86 -5.07 11.56
N GLY A 234 16.30 -6.26 11.17
CA GLY A 234 16.33 -7.39 12.09
C GLY A 234 17.04 -8.63 11.55
N ILE A 235 17.18 -9.62 12.43
CA ILE A 235 17.78 -10.93 12.16
C ILE A 235 16.79 -12.07 12.41
N GLY A 236 17.17 -13.30 12.07
CA GLY A 236 16.32 -14.49 12.22
C GLY A 236 15.00 -14.42 11.44
N ILE A 237 14.00 -15.18 11.89
CA ILE A 237 12.64 -15.18 11.30
C ILE A 237 12.02 -13.79 11.39
N LEU A 238 12.02 -13.17 12.57
CA LEU A 238 11.39 -11.88 12.81
C LEU A 238 11.94 -10.80 11.86
N GLY A 239 13.27 -10.69 11.79
CA GLY A 239 13.93 -9.78 10.87
C GLY A 239 13.75 -10.13 9.40
N GLY A 240 13.61 -11.42 9.08
CA GLY A 240 13.27 -11.87 7.73
C GLY A 240 11.93 -11.32 7.25
N VAL A 241 10.93 -11.27 8.14
CA VAL A 241 9.60 -10.72 7.84
C VAL A 241 9.62 -9.19 7.81
N VAL A 242 10.19 -8.54 8.83
CA VAL A 242 10.19 -7.06 8.95
C VAL A 242 10.82 -6.37 7.73
N VAL A 243 11.87 -6.96 7.16
CA VAL A 243 12.59 -6.39 6.00
C VAL A 243 12.14 -6.99 4.65
N ASP A 244 11.01 -7.68 4.63
CA ASP A 244 10.36 -8.28 3.46
C ASP A 244 11.21 -9.33 2.71
N ARG A 245 12.11 -10.03 3.40
CA ARG A 245 12.80 -11.22 2.87
C ARG A 245 11.90 -12.45 2.88
N ALA A 246 10.95 -12.48 3.79
CA ALA A 246 9.85 -13.44 3.85
C ALA A 246 8.53 -12.69 4.01
N ASP A 247 7.47 -13.27 3.47
CA ASP A 247 6.11 -12.71 3.55
C ASP A 247 5.40 -13.17 4.85
N MET A 248 5.86 -14.27 5.44
CA MET A 248 5.34 -14.83 6.69
C MET A 248 6.44 -15.57 7.46
N GLY A 249 6.37 -15.53 8.80
CA GLY A 249 7.19 -16.34 9.68
C GLY A 249 6.37 -17.48 10.31
N ILE A 250 6.88 -18.71 10.27
CA ILE A 250 6.26 -19.87 10.95
C ILE A 250 7.30 -20.56 11.82
N SER A 251 7.09 -20.52 13.14
CA SER A 251 7.83 -21.29 14.14
C SER A 251 7.09 -21.25 15.48
N ALA A 252 7.73 -21.66 16.57
CA ALA A 252 7.26 -21.41 17.93
C ALA A 252 7.53 -19.95 18.33
N LEU A 253 6.80 -19.02 17.70
CA LEU A 253 6.85 -17.58 17.97
C LEU A 253 5.85 -17.23 19.09
N TYR A 254 6.32 -16.44 20.05
CA TYR A 254 5.46 -15.81 21.04
C TYR A 254 5.00 -14.45 20.52
N SER A 255 3.78 -14.06 20.90
CA SER A 255 3.20 -12.77 20.53
C SER A 255 3.62 -11.70 21.53
N TRP A 256 4.92 -11.35 21.62
CA TRP A 256 5.32 -10.26 22.50
C TRP A 256 4.92 -8.91 21.95
N TYR A 257 4.83 -7.95 22.87
CA TYR A 257 4.42 -6.60 22.55
C TYR A 257 5.45 -5.91 21.65
N GLU A 258 6.75 -6.09 21.89
CA GLU A 258 7.79 -5.43 21.10
C GLU A 258 7.72 -5.84 19.62
N GLU A 259 7.54 -7.12 19.29
CA GLU A 259 7.40 -7.51 17.88
C GLU A 259 6.03 -7.14 17.30
N TYR A 260 4.96 -7.13 18.12
CA TYR A 260 3.62 -6.75 17.65
C TYR A 260 3.58 -5.32 17.13
N VAL A 261 4.42 -4.41 17.64
CA VAL A 261 4.50 -3.03 17.14
C VAL A 261 4.97 -2.99 15.68
N HIS A 262 5.70 -4.00 15.21
CA HIS A 262 6.25 -4.06 13.85
C HIS A 262 5.58 -5.09 12.94
N LEU A 263 4.95 -6.12 13.51
CA LEU A 263 4.43 -7.28 12.79
C LEU A 263 2.97 -7.58 13.17
N ASP A 264 2.24 -8.18 12.23
CA ASP A 264 0.93 -8.77 12.50
C ASP A 264 1.06 -10.24 12.91
N PHE A 265 0.32 -10.63 13.95
CA PHE A 265 0.21 -12.02 14.39
C PHE A 265 -1.13 -12.61 13.97
N SER A 266 -1.12 -13.91 13.62
CA SER A 266 -2.35 -14.68 13.49
C SER A 266 -3.03 -14.89 14.85
N ALA A 267 -4.22 -15.50 14.83
CA ALA A 267 -4.77 -16.07 16.05
C ALA A 267 -3.78 -17.08 16.67
N ALA A 268 -3.69 -17.10 18.00
CA ALA A 268 -2.82 -18.02 18.72
C ALA A 268 -3.28 -19.48 18.51
N ALA A 269 -2.41 -20.29 17.92
CA ALA A 269 -2.69 -21.71 17.68
C ALA A 269 -2.43 -22.60 18.90
N ILE A 270 -1.47 -22.22 19.74
CA ILE A 270 -1.03 -22.99 20.91
C ILE A 270 -0.80 -22.03 22.08
N ARG A 271 -1.23 -22.42 23.28
CA ARG A 271 -0.89 -21.74 24.52
C ARG A 271 0.25 -22.48 25.22
N SER A 272 1.31 -21.77 25.53
CA SER A 272 2.44 -22.27 26.32
C SER A 272 2.64 -21.42 27.57
N ALA A 273 3.36 -21.96 28.55
CA ALA A 273 3.73 -21.26 29.77
C ALA A 273 5.13 -21.71 30.21
N VAL A 274 5.83 -20.82 30.92
CA VAL A 274 7.11 -21.17 31.54
C VAL A 274 6.85 -22.16 32.67
N THR A 275 7.49 -23.33 32.59
CA THR A 275 7.44 -24.37 33.61
C THR A 275 8.85 -24.73 34.08
N CYS A 276 8.98 -25.12 35.34
CA CYS A 276 10.23 -25.64 35.88
C CYS A 276 10.29 -27.15 35.69
N ILE A 277 11.33 -27.63 35.01
CA ILE A 277 11.61 -29.06 34.88
C ILE A 277 12.81 -29.36 35.76
N ALA A 278 12.63 -30.24 36.74
CA ALA A 278 13.69 -30.75 37.59
C ALA A 278 13.99 -32.22 37.25
N PRO A 279 15.23 -32.70 37.46
CA PRO A 279 15.54 -34.12 37.33
C PRO A 279 14.64 -34.97 38.21
N SER A 280 14.26 -36.15 37.72
CA SER A 280 13.55 -37.15 38.52
C SER A 280 14.37 -37.52 39.77
N PRO A 281 13.76 -37.62 40.97
CA PRO A 281 14.48 -37.98 42.18
C PRO A 281 15.16 -39.35 42.04
N ARG A 282 16.43 -39.45 42.46
CA ARG A 282 17.14 -40.72 42.54
C ARG A 282 16.93 -41.34 43.91
N GLN A 283 16.64 -42.63 43.96
CA GLN A 283 16.71 -43.38 45.21
C GLN A 283 18.17 -43.44 45.66
N VAL A 284 18.42 -43.12 46.93
CA VAL A 284 19.72 -43.30 47.57
C VAL A 284 19.68 -44.68 48.23
N ASN A 285 20.47 -45.62 47.71
CA ASN A 285 20.73 -46.91 48.33
C ASN A 285 22.04 -46.86 49.12
#